data_AF-A0AAJ6TNV3-F1
#
_entry.id   AF-A0AAJ6TNV3-F1
#
_cell.length_a   1.000
_cell.length_b   1.000
_cell.length_c   1.000
_cell.angle_alpha   90.00
_cell.angle_beta   90.00
_cell.angle_gamma   90.00
#
_symmetry.space_group_name_H-M   'P 1'
#
loop_
_entity.id
_entity.type
_entity.pdbx_description
1 polymer ?
#
loop_
_entity_poly.entity_id
_entity_poly.type
_entity_poly.pdbx_seq_one_letter_code
_entity_poly.pdbx_strand_id
1 'polypeptide(L)'
;MNYLSCIEVLASFSIFHYLNILYFTNMQGGLVYSNKVVMVQSIYSKERIINSFSHGLEPTLAIHKDKLLISPCGFDNSIWDPSKDKFLPKNYSADDLKGKSICKVALQQQLGLSKNSSTVLVGCISTESLDFDLNNQKAVWNATQKNVQFIFMGSKATNTDGALEYLKKELKVEGTII
;
A
#
# COMPACT_ATOMS: atom_id res chain seq x y z
N MET A 1 17.51 38.52 -3.20
CA MET A 1 16.31 37.84 -2.65
C MET A 1 15.12 38.30 -3.47
N ASN A 2 14.65 37.48 -4.41
CA ASN A 2 13.65 37.89 -5.38
C ASN A 2 12.24 37.72 -4.81
N TYR A 3 11.51 38.82 -4.65
CA TYR A 3 10.12 38.82 -4.18
C TYR A 3 9.19 37.93 -5.02
N LEU A 4 9.51 37.69 -6.29
CA LEU A 4 8.75 36.79 -7.16
C LEU A 4 8.76 35.32 -6.68
N SER A 5 9.88 34.81 -6.14
CA SER A 5 9.93 33.42 -5.66
C SER A 5 9.12 33.23 -4.38
N CYS A 6 9.01 34.26 -3.53
CA CYS A 6 8.14 34.23 -2.36
C CYS A 6 6.65 34.26 -2.73
N ILE A 7 6.26 35.02 -3.76
CA ILE A 7 4.86 35.12 -4.19
C ILE A 7 4.39 33.80 -4.82
N GLU A 8 5.21 33.12 -5.63
CA GLU A 8 4.84 31.83 -6.22
C GLU A 8 4.69 30.70 -5.18
N VAL A 9 5.54 30.71 -4.14
CA VAL A 9 5.43 29.75 -3.02
C VAL A 9 4.19 30.03 -2.17
N LEU A 10 3.88 31.31 -1.88
CA LEU A 10 2.67 31.70 -1.15
C LEU A 10 1.40 31.44 -1.95
N ALA A 11 1.41 31.64 -3.27
CA ALA A 11 0.31 31.33 -4.17
C ALA A 11 0.08 29.81 -4.27
N SER A 12 1.15 29.01 -4.40
CA SER A 12 1.06 27.54 -4.40
C SER A 12 0.55 27.01 -3.06
N PHE A 13 1.01 27.57 -1.94
CA PHE A 13 0.52 27.22 -0.61
C PHE A 13 -0.95 27.60 -0.41
N SER A 14 -1.36 28.78 -0.90
CA SER A 14 -2.75 29.26 -0.83
C SER A 14 -3.68 28.42 -1.71
N ILE A 15 -3.25 28.06 -2.92
CA ILE A 15 -4.00 27.20 -3.85
C ILE A 15 -4.13 25.78 -3.32
N PHE A 16 -3.04 25.21 -2.76
CA PHE A 16 -3.06 23.89 -2.13
C PHE A 16 -3.96 23.86 -0.89
N HIS A 17 -3.93 24.93 -0.07
CA HIS A 17 -4.81 25.08 1.08
C HIS A 17 -6.28 25.23 0.64
N TYR A 18 -6.55 26.02 -0.40
CA TYR A 18 -7.91 26.23 -0.92
C TYR A 18 -8.50 24.98 -1.58
N LEU A 19 -7.69 24.23 -2.35
CA LEU A 19 -8.09 22.94 -2.91
C LEU A 19 -8.41 21.95 -1.79
N ASN A 20 -7.55 21.81 -0.78
CA ASN A 20 -7.81 20.93 0.36
C ASN A 20 -9.07 21.33 1.13
N ILE A 21 -9.31 22.62 1.33
CA ILE A 21 -10.56 23.13 1.93
C ILE A 21 -11.76 22.76 1.05
N LEU A 22 -11.69 22.97 -0.27
CA LEU A 22 -12.79 22.70 -1.18
C LEU A 22 -13.12 21.19 -1.26
N TYR A 23 -12.09 20.33 -1.29
CA TYR A 23 -12.26 18.88 -1.24
C TYR A 23 -12.88 18.43 0.07
N PHE A 24 -12.43 19.01 1.19
CA PHE A 24 -12.98 18.75 2.51
C PHE A 24 -14.45 19.15 2.61
N THR A 25 -14.82 20.36 2.15
CA THR A 25 -16.21 20.84 2.19
C THR A 25 -17.13 20.01 1.29
N ASN A 26 -16.64 19.54 0.14
CA ASN A 26 -17.43 18.73 -0.78
C ASN A 26 -17.70 17.32 -0.20
N MET A 27 -16.71 16.68 0.41
CA MET A 27 -16.92 15.39 1.09
C MET A 27 -17.83 15.53 2.31
N GLN A 28 -17.65 16.58 3.11
CA GLN A 28 -18.47 16.84 4.28
C GLN A 28 -19.93 17.13 3.88
N GLY A 29 -20.14 17.92 2.83
CA GLY A 29 -21.47 18.15 2.24
C GLY A 29 -22.11 16.85 1.75
N GLY A 30 -21.36 16.02 1.01
CA GLY A 30 -21.81 14.71 0.57
C GLY A 30 -22.27 13.83 1.74
N LEU A 31 -21.54 13.83 2.86
CA LEU A 31 -21.89 13.09 4.07
C LEU A 31 -23.18 13.60 4.75
N VAL A 32 -23.33 14.93 4.85
CA VAL A 32 -24.48 15.56 5.52
C VAL A 32 -25.77 15.35 4.72
N TYR A 33 -25.73 15.64 3.42
CA TYR A 33 -26.92 15.68 2.57
C TYR A 33 -27.34 14.32 1.99
N SER A 34 -26.45 13.32 2.00
CA SER A 34 -26.83 11.97 1.53
C SER A 34 -27.78 11.26 2.49
N ASN A 35 -28.63 10.40 1.95
CA ASN A 35 -29.47 9.48 2.73
C ASN A 35 -28.64 8.33 3.34
N LYS A 36 -27.67 7.82 2.56
CA LYS A 36 -26.73 6.76 2.94
C LYS A 36 -25.37 7.03 2.32
N VAL A 37 -24.32 6.62 3.02
CA VAL A 37 -22.93 6.72 2.56
C VAL A 37 -22.32 5.34 2.64
N VAL A 38 -21.81 4.81 1.54
CA VAL A 38 -21.11 3.53 1.50
C VAL A 38 -19.62 3.79 1.47
N MET A 39 -18.91 3.30 2.48
CA MET A 39 -17.45 3.28 2.51
C MET A 39 -16.95 1.89 2.16
N VAL A 40 -16.00 1.81 1.24
CA VAL A 40 -15.34 0.55 0.89
C VAL A 40 -14.10 0.41 1.74
N GLN A 41 -14.09 -0.57 2.65
CA GLN A 41 -12.95 -0.82 3.53
C GLN A 41 -12.76 -2.32 3.73
N SER A 42 -11.51 -2.75 3.85
CA SER A 42 -11.17 -4.18 3.92
C SER A 42 -11.39 -4.80 5.30
N ILE A 43 -11.04 -4.11 6.40
CA ILE A 43 -10.91 -4.77 7.73
C ILE A 43 -11.31 -3.92 8.95
N TYR A 44 -11.77 -2.68 8.77
CA TYR A 44 -11.95 -1.75 9.89
C TYR A 44 -13.42 -1.64 10.31
N SER A 45 -13.66 -1.62 11.64
CA SER A 45 -14.98 -1.31 12.19
C SER A 45 -15.36 0.14 11.94
N LYS A 46 -16.66 0.46 12.01
CA LYS A 46 -17.15 1.83 11.83
C LYS A 46 -16.44 2.81 12.76
N GLU A 47 -16.24 2.44 14.01
CA GLU A 47 -15.57 3.29 15.01
C GLU A 47 -14.12 3.56 14.61
N ARG A 48 -13.41 2.55 14.12
CA ARG A 48 -12.02 2.72 13.71
C ARG A 48 -11.89 3.57 12.46
N ILE A 49 -12.83 3.48 11.52
CA ILE A 49 -12.88 4.35 10.35
C ILE A 49 -13.10 5.80 10.79
N ILE A 50 -14.11 6.05 11.63
CA ILE A 50 -14.43 7.40 12.15
C ILE A 50 -13.19 8.02 12.83
N ASN A 51 -12.49 7.27 13.67
CA ASN A 51 -11.32 7.75 14.40
C ASN A 51 -10.03 7.84 13.56
N SER A 52 -9.97 7.17 12.41
CA SER A 52 -8.78 7.20 11.54
C SER A 52 -8.75 8.39 10.59
N PHE A 53 -9.87 9.12 10.44
CA PHE A 53 -9.93 10.28 9.56
C PHE A 53 -9.29 11.52 10.24
N SER A 54 -7.99 11.67 10.06
CA SER A 54 -7.13 12.70 10.65
C SER A 54 -7.27 14.12 10.09
N HIS A 55 -8.34 14.41 9.32
CA HIS A 55 -8.53 15.69 8.64
C HIS A 55 -9.72 16.52 9.17
N GLY A 56 -10.28 16.19 10.34
CA GLY A 56 -11.42 16.93 10.92
C GLY A 56 -12.80 16.49 10.42
N LEU A 57 -12.87 15.38 9.67
CA LEU A 57 -14.12 14.72 9.27
C LEU A 57 -14.72 13.83 10.36
N GLU A 58 -13.92 13.43 11.35
CA GLU A 58 -14.32 12.62 12.51
C GLU A 58 -15.63 13.10 13.16
N PRO A 59 -15.79 14.37 13.59
CA PRO A 59 -17.02 14.81 14.26
C PRO A 59 -18.26 14.69 13.35
N THR A 60 -18.14 14.99 12.06
CA THR A 60 -19.26 14.87 11.11
C THR A 60 -19.61 13.41 10.82
N LEU A 61 -18.61 12.54 10.73
CA LEU A 61 -18.78 11.10 10.58
C LEU A 61 -19.43 10.48 11.83
N ALA A 62 -19.07 10.96 13.02
CA ALA A 62 -19.68 10.53 14.28
C ALA A 62 -21.17 10.94 14.35
N ILE A 63 -21.51 12.17 13.96
CA ILE A 63 -22.91 12.65 13.92
C ILE A 63 -23.75 11.86 12.92
N HIS A 64 -23.19 11.49 11.77
CA HIS A 64 -23.90 10.78 10.69
C HIS A 64 -23.62 9.27 10.63
N LYS A 65 -23.11 8.69 11.72
CA LYS A 65 -22.77 7.27 11.86
C LYS A 65 -23.86 6.31 11.34
N ASP A 66 -25.13 6.61 11.58
CA ASP A 66 -26.25 5.74 11.23
C ASP A 66 -26.52 5.67 9.71
N LYS A 67 -25.99 6.64 8.96
CA LYS A 67 -26.04 6.67 7.50
C LYS A 67 -24.87 5.90 6.88
N LEU A 68 -23.82 5.60 7.64
CA LEU A 68 -22.61 4.93 7.16
C LEU A 68 -22.84 3.43 7.01
N LEU A 69 -22.56 2.91 5.83
CA LEU A 69 -22.51 1.50 5.48
C LEU A 69 -21.07 1.15 5.11
N ILE A 70 -20.55 0.04 5.61
CA ILE A 70 -19.24 -0.45 5.22
C ILE A 70 -19.46 -1.63 4.28
N SER A 71 -18.94 -1.51 3.07
CA SER A 71 -18.85 -2.63 2.14
C SER A 71 -17.41 -3.15 2.15
N PRO A 72 -17.19 -4.48 2.22
CA PRO A 72 -15.87 -5.03 1.94
C PRO A 72 -15.48 -4.68 0.49
N CYS A 73 -14.18 -4.46 0.27
CA CYS A 73 -13.67 -4.34 -1.09
C CYS A 73 -13.94 -5.66 -1.82
N GLY A 74 -14.66 -5.59 -2.93
CA GLY A 74 -14.94 -6.77 -3.74
C GLY A 74 -13.65 -7.34 -4.32
N PHE A 75 -13.54 -8.67 -4.34
CA PHE A 75 -12.45 -9.37 -5.00
C PHE A 75 -13.03 -10.14 -6.18
N ASP A 76 -12.52 -9.87 -7.38
CA ASP A 76 -13.00 -10.52 -8.60
C ASP A 76 -12.26 -11.84 -8.83
N ASN A 77 -12.92 -12.94 -8.48
CA ASN A 77 -12.43 -14.30 -8.68
C ASN A 77 -12.26 -14.66 -10.16
N SER A 78 -12.86 -13.96 -11.12
CA SER A 78 -12.65 -14.27 -12.54
C SER A 78 -11.28 -13.80 -13.04
N ILE A 79 -10.76 -12.74 -12.43
CA ILE A 79 -9.47 -12.14 -12.75
C ILE A 79 -8.37 -12.76 -11.88
N TRP A 80 -8.64 -12.94 -10.59
CA TRP A 80 -7.64 -13.33 -9.58
C TRP A 80 -7.79 -14.80 -9.13
N ASP A 81 -7.86 -15.72 -10.09
CA ASP A 81 -7.94 -17.17 -9.84
C ASP A 81 -6.63 -17.87 -10.23
N PRO A 82 -5.81 -18.33 -9.27
CA PRO A 82 -4.53 -18.99 -9.56
C PRO A 82 -4.69 -20.30 -10.35
N SER A 83 -5.88 -20.89 -10.37
CA SER A 83 -6.16 -22.10 -11.14
C SER A 83 -6.32 -21.84 -12.64
N LYS A 84 -6.59 -20.58 -13.03
CA LYS A 84 -6.84 -20.16 -14.42
C LYS A 84 -5.96 -18.99 -14.88
N ASP A 85 -5.17 -18.41 -13.98
CA ASP A 85 -4.28 -17.30 -14.26
C ASP A 85 -3.22 -17.68 -15.31
N LYS A 86 -3.23 -16.97 -16.44
CA LYS A 86 -2.32 -17.19 -17.57
C LYS A 86 -0.94 -16.56 -17.36
N PHE A 87 -0.79 -15.66 -16.39
CA PHE A 87 0.47 -15.01 -16.05
C PHE A 87 1.33 -15.89 -15.13
N LEU A 88 0.75 -16.92 -14.51
CA LEU A 88 1.48 -17.88 -13.70
C LEU A 88 2.20 -18.91 -14.58
N PRO A 89 3.48 -19.22 -14.32
CA PRO A 89 4.18 -20.32 -14.99
C PRO A 89 3.49 -21.68 -14.82
N LYS A 90 2.80 -21.87 -13.68
CA LYS A 90 2.00 -23.06 -13.41
C LYS A 90 0.82 -22.72 -12.52
N ASN A 91 -0.39 -23.04 -12.97
CA ASN A 91 -1.60 -22.90 -12.17
C ASN A 91 -1.59 -23.80 -10.94
N TYR A 92 -2.25 -23.34 -9.89
CA TYR A 92 -2.42 -24.06 -8.62
C TYR A 92 -3.78 -23.74 -7.99
N SER A 93 -4.21 -24.58 -7.05
CA SER A 93 -5.47 -24.40 -6.32
C SER A 93 -5.24 -24.59 -4.82
N ALA A 94 -6.29 -24.38 -4.02
CA ALA A 94 -6.24 -24.66 -2.58
C ALA A 94 -5.97 -26.15 -2.29
N ASP A 95 -6.44 -27.05 -3.16
CA ASP A 95 -6.26 -28.50 -3.02
C ASP A 95 -4.91 -29.00 -3.56
N ASP A 96 -4.31 -28.29 -4.53
CA ASP A 96 -2.99 -28.62 -5.08
C ASP A 96 -2.07 -27.39 -5.14
N LEU A 97 -1.18 -27.29 -4.15
CA LEU A 97 -0.20 -26.21 -4.02
C LEU A 97 1.12 -26.49 -4.77
N LYS A 98 1.26 -27.61 -5.50
CA LYS A 98 2.51 -27.91 -6.24
C LYS A 98 2.85 -26.85 -7.28
N GLY A 99 1.85 -26.26 -7.95
CA GLY A 99 2.10 -25.16 -8.89
C GLY A 99 2.66 -23.89 -8.22
N LYS A 100 2.34 -23.66 -6.94
CA LYS A 100 2.83 -22.51 -6.16
C LYS A 100 4.34 -22.59 -5.93
N SER A 101 4.90 -23.78 -5.67
CA SER A 101 6.35 -23.94 -5.50
C SER A 101 7.12 -23.72 -6.80
N ILE A 102 6.54 -24.13 -7.95
CA ILE A 102 7.10 -23.86 -9.28
C ILE A 102 7.09 -22.36 -9.57
N CYS A 103 5.98 -21.66 -9.29
CA CYS A 103 5.88 -20.21 -9.45
C CYS A 103 6.92 -19.47 -8.60
N LYS A 104 7.15 -19.92 -7.36
CA LYS A 104 8.17 -19.35 -6.47
C LYS A 104 9.58 -19.48 -7.03
N VAL A 105 9.96 -20.66 -7.51
CA VAL A 105 11.29 -20.89 -8.10
C VAL A 105 11.46 -20.07 -9.39
N ALA A 106 10.41 -19.97 -10.21
CA ALA A 106 10.42 -19.13 -11.40
C ALA A 106 10.61 -17.64 -11.06
N LEU A 107 9.93 -17.14 -10.02
CA LEU A 107 10.09 -15.76 -9.54
C LEU A 107 11.51 -15.51 -9.00
N GLN A 108 12.03 -16.43 -8.17
CA GLN A 108 13.41 -16.36 -7.68
C GLN A 108 14.41 -16.34 -8.85
N GLN A 109 14.19 -17.15 -9.88
CA GLN A 109 15.03 -17.17 -11.09
C GLN A 109 14.96 -15.86 -11.87
N GLN A 110 13.78 -15.29 -12.06
CA GLN A 110 13.62 -14.01 -12.78
C GLN A 110 14.32 -12.86 -12.07
N LEU A 111 14.35 -12.89 -10.74
CA LEU A 111 14.98 -11.88 -9.93
C LEU A 111 16.47 -12.20 -9.64
N GLY A 112 16.96 -13.40 -9.95
CA GLY A 112 18.35 -13.80 -9.64
C GLY A 112 18.60 -14.14 -8.18
N LEU A 113 17.55 -14.47 -7.42
CA LEU A 113 17.63 -14.98 -6.05
C LEU A 113 18.04 -16.47 -6.04
N SER A 114 18.54 -16.93 -4.88
CA SER A 114 18.81 -18.36 -4.67
C SER A 114 17.53 -19.17 -4.84
N LYS A 115 17.58 -20.12 -5.78
CA LYS A 115 16.46 -20.98 -6.17
C LYS A 115 16.23 -22.04 -5.10
N ASN A 116 15.37 -21.75 -4.13
CA ASN A 116 15.02 -22.69 -3.08
C ASN A 116 13.54 -22.56 -2.73
N SER A 117 12.78 -23.63 -3.01
CA SER A 117 11.35 -23.70 -2.71
C SER A 117 11.06 -23.77 -1.20
N SER A 118 12.03 -24.19 -0.38
CA SER A 118 11.92 -24.29 1.08
C SER A 118 12.24 -22.99 1.81
N THR A 119 12.99 -22.07 1.19
CA THR A 119 13.34 -20.76 1.78
C THR A 119 12.13 -19.83 1.84
N VAL A 120 11.81 -19.24 2.99
CA VAL A 120 10.67 -18.30 3.08
C VAL A 120 10.91 -17.10 2.18
N LEU A 121 9.89 -16.74 1.38
CA LEU A 121 9.90 -15.58 0.48
C LEU A 121 8.75 -14.66 0.86
N VAL A 122 9.07 -13.40 1.14
CA VAL A 122 8.10 -12.36 1.51
C VAL A 122 8.06 -11.32 0.41
N GLY A 123 6.89 -11.12 -0.20
CA GLY A 123 6.65 -10.07 -1.20
C GLY A 123 5.86 -8.93 -0.61
N CYS A 124 6.29 -7.70 -0.84
CA CYS A 124 5.59 -6.48 -0.46
C CYS A 124 5.34 -5.65 -1.71
N ILE A 125 4.08 -5.37 -2.03
CA ILE A 125 3.68 -4.55 -3.17
C ILE A 125 2.99 -3.30 -2.60
N SER A 126 3.54 -2.11 -2.87
CA SER A 126 2.99 -0.84 -2.38
C SER A 126 3.08 0.25 -3.45
N THR A 127 2.02 1.04 -3.59
CA THR A 127 2.00 2.21 -4.48
C THR A 127 2.50 3.48 -3.79
N GLU A 128 2.49 3.50 -2.46
CA GLU A 128 2.97 4.62 -1.64
C GLU A 128 4.38 4.33 -1.10
N SER A 129 5.10 5.39 -0.71
CA SER A 129 6.38 5.27 -0.02
C SER A 129 6.17 4.39 1.21
N LEU A 130 6.76 3.20 1.20
CA LEU A 130 6.71 2.31 2.35
C LEU A 130 7.41 3.04 3.50
N ASP A 131 6.64 3.49 4.49
CA ASP A 131 7.21 4.06 5.72
C ASP A 131 7.89 2.93 6.49
N PHE A 132 9.14 2.66 6.11
CA PHE A 132 10.01 1.72 6.80
C PHE A 132 10.44 2.35 8.12
N ASP A 133 9.61 2.20 9.15
CA ASP A 133 10.00 2.55 10.51
C ASP A 133 11.24 1.73 10.93
N LEU A 134 12.07 2.29 11.82
CA LEU A 134 13.31 1.68 12.34
C LEU A 134 13.05 0.30 12.97
N ASN A 135 11.86 0.10 13.54
CA ASN A 135 11.44 -1.18 14.09
C ASN A 135 11.24 -2.24 13.00
N ASN A 136 10.66 -1.86 11.86
CA ASN A 136 10.45 -2.74 10.72
C ASN A 136 11.80 -3.11 10.07
N GLN A 137 12.75 -2.18 10.02
CA GLN A 137 14.10 -2.43 9.51
C GLN A 137 14.83 -3.50 10.32
N LYS A 138 14.79 -3.42 11.66
CA LYS A 138 15.40 -4.43 12.55
C LYS A 138 14.75 -5.81 12.39
N ALA A 139 13.43 -5.85 12.20
CA ALA A 139 12.71 -7.10 11.98
C ALA A 139 13.12 -7.77 10.67
N VAL A 140 13.21 -7.00 9.58
CA VAL A 140 13.68 -7.49 8.28
C VAL A 140 15.12 -7.99 8.38
N TRP A 141 16.01 -7.22 9.01
CA TRP A 141 17.40 -7.65 9.23
C TRP A 141 17.49 -9.00 9.95
N ASN A 142 16.76 -9.16 11.05
CA ASN A 142 16.75 -10.40 11.83
C ASN A 142 16.18 -11.60 11.04
N ALA A 143 15.24 -11.35 10.13
CA ALA A 143 14.67 -12.38 9.27
C ALA A 143 15.65 -12.80 8.17
N THR A 144 16.40 -11.87 7.58
CA THR A 144 17.41 -12.19 6.56
C THR A 144 18.52 -13.09 7.12
N GLN A 145 18.93 -12.89 8.38
CA GLN A 145 19.87 -13.78 9.07
C GLN A 145 19.34 -15.23 9.22
N LYS A 146 18.02 -15.43 9.14
CA LYS A 146 17.36 -16.74 9.18
C LYS A 146 17.06 -17.31 7.79
N ASN A 147 17.78 -16.84 6.76
CA ASN A 147 17.63 -17.29 5.38
C ASN A 147 16.22 -17.03 4.82
N VAL A 148 15.66 -15.85 5.11
CA VAL A 148 14.40 -15.36 4.52
C VAL A 148 14.72 -14.36 3.41
N GLN A 149 14.02 -14.49 2.28
CA GLN A 149 14.16 -13.60 1.13
C GLN A 149 13.02 -12.57 1.11
N PHE A 150 13.33 -11.35 0.67
CA PHE A 150 12.37 -10.26 0.57
C PHE A 150 12.35 -9.67 -0.83
N ILE A 151 11.14 -9.45 -1.35
CA ILE A 151 10.87 -8.75 -2.62
C ILE A 151 10.03 -7.52 -2.28
N PHE A 152 10.52 -6.35 -2.62
CA PHE A 152 9.76 -5.11 -2.54
C PHE A 152 9.46 -4.64 -3.96
N MET A 153 8.20 -4.32 -4.24
CA MET A 153 7.76 -3.78 -5.52
C MET A 153 6.93 -2.54 -5.25
N GLY A 154 7.32 -1.42 -5.85
CA GLY A 154 6.55 -0.20 -5.74
C GLY A 154 6.73 0.74 -6.92
N SER A 155 5.77 1.64 -7.09
CA SER A 155 5.83 2.68 -8.12
C SER A 155 6.59 3.89 -7.59
N LYS A 156 7.49 4.45 -8.41
CA LYS A 156 8.14 5.73 -8.09
C LYS A 156 7.12 6.85 -8.24
N ALA A 157 6.42 7.21 -7.18
CA ALA A 157 5.87 8.55 -7.08
C ALA A 157 7.08 9.51 -7.02
N THR A 158 7.18 10.36 -8.04
CA THR A 158 8.26 11.33 -8.24
C THR A 158 8.53 12.15 -6.97
N ASN A 159 9.81 12.23 -6.56
CA ASN A 159 10.43 13.00 -5.47
C ASN A 159 10.89 12.31 -4.16
N THR A 160 10.82 10.99 -4.02
CA THR A 160 11.46 10.29 -2.89
C THR A 160 12.46 9.22 -3.35
N ASP A 161 13.45 9.61 -4.15
CA ASP A 161 14.58 8.73 -4.49
C ASP A 161 15.47 8.41 -3.27
N GLY A 162 15.28 9.06 -2.11
CA GLY A 162 16.10 8.85 -0.91
C GLY A 162 15.83 7.54 -0.16
N ALA A 163 14.57 7.20 0.12
CA ALA A 163 14.25 6.09 1.03
C ALA A 163 14.46 4.71 0.40
N LEU A 164 14.09 4.55 -0.87
CA LEU A 164 14.27 3.29 -1.60
C LEU A 164 15.75 3.05 -1.92
N GLU A 165 16.50 4.09 -2.28
CA GLU A 165 17.95 4.00 -2.49
C GLU A 165 18.70 3.81 -1.17
N TYR A 166 18.23 4.41 -0.06
CA TYR A 166 18.77 4.15 1.28
C TYR A 166 18.55 2.69 1.68
N LEU A 167 17.35 2.14 1.47
CA LEU A 167 17.09 0.71 1.70
C LEU A 167 17.93 -0.18 0.78
N LYS A 168 18.09 0.16 -0.51
CA LYS A 168 19.01 -0.56 -1.42
C LYS A 168 20.46 -0.52 -0.94
N LYS A 169 20.89 0.57 -0.30
CA LYS A 169 22.27 0.77 0.18
C LYS A 169 22.51 0.06 1.52
N GLU A 170 21.52 0.09 2.43
CA GLU A 170 21.59 -0.52 3.75
C GLU A 170 21.32 -2.03 3.72
N LEU A 171 20.44 -2.49 2.83
CA LEU A 171 20.05 -3.89 2.65
C LEU A 171 20.76 -4.56 1.48
N LYS A 172 22.00 -4.16 1.14
CA LYS A 172 22.92 -4.99 0.32
C LYS A 172 23.34 -6.26 1.06
N VAL A 173 22.35 -7.03 1.50
CA VAL A 173 22.47 -8.38 2.02
C VAL A 173 22.01 -9.28 0.88
N GLU A 174 22.81 -10.29 0.56
CA GLU A 174 22.50 -11.30 -0.45
C GLU A 174 21.06 -11.82 -0.25
N GLY A 175 20.17 -11.57 -1.23
CA GLY A 175 18.80 -12.09 -1.20
C GLY A 175 17.66 -11.08 -1.06
N THR A 176 17.94 -9.77 -1.11
CA THR A 176 16.90 -8.71 -1.13
C THR A 176 16.88 -8.00 -2.48
N ILE A 177 15.71 -7.95 -3.13
CA ILE A 177 15.53 -7.20 -4.38
C ILE A 177 14.39 -6.20 -4.20
N ILE A 178 14.71 -4.95 -4.52
CA ILE A 178 13.86 -3.76 -4.41
C ILE A 178 13.70 -3.17 -5.80
#